data_AF-A0A147B9B6-F1
#
_entry.id   AF-A0A147B9B6-F1
#
_cell.length_a   1.000
_cell.length_b   1.000
_cell.length_c   1.000
_cell.angle_alpha   90.00
_cell.angle_beta   90.00
_cell.angle_gamma   90.00
#
_symmetry.space_group_name_H-M   'P 1'
#
loop_
_entity.id
_entity.type
_entity.pdbx_description
1 polymer ?
#
loop_
_entity_poly.entity_id
_entity_poly.type
_entity_poly.pdbx_seq_one_letter_code
_entity_poly.pdbx_strand_id
1 'polypeptide(L)'
;DLTSVVGQYIDLHMVLPLLEFLQNKNIYVDHDLSKAKLHLLNSTKMVDFNIEVFKQCYPDQEVPDELRQKRQEVLQEIATLQVETKALLDACQSEEVCKYITNVRDSAQFMKYLMEQFKDINTSIVDSLYQFAKLQFECGNYSVAGEYLYLHRFLISPADKNHLNNLWGKLGSEILMQNWDVALDDLNRLKEYIDSNNVSTPLESLQQRTWLIHWSL
;
A
#
# COMPACT_ATOMS: atom_id res chain seq x y z
N ASP A 1 22.27 -16.52 4.80
CA ASP A 1 20.94 -15.91 4.62
C ASP A 1 21.00 -14.48 5.15
N LEU A 2 20.56 -13.49 4.36
CA LEU A 2 20.50 -12.08 4.75
C LEU A 2 19.05 -11.64 5.04
N THR A 3 18.06 -12.53 4.93
CA THR A 3 16.63 -12.20 5.04
C THR A 3 16.28 -11.51 6.36
N SER A 4 16.92 -11.90 7.47
CA SER A 4 16.71 -11.26 8.78
C SER A 4 17.29 -9.85 8.90
N VAL A 5 18.31 -9.52 8.11
CA VAL A 5 18.92 -8.18 8.06
C VAL A 5 18.15 -7.31 7.10
N VAL A 6 17.86 -7.82 5.90
CA VAL A 6 17.13 -7.06 4.88
C VAL A 6 15.68 -6.83 5.33
N GLY A 7 15.02 -7.81 5.95
CA GLY A 7 13.64 -7.69 6.43
C GLY A 7 13.39 -6.59 7.47
N GLN A 8 14.44 -5.99 8.06
CA GLN A 8 14.31 -4.82 8.93
C GLN A 8 14.08 -3.51 8.15
N TYR A 9 14.38 -3.51 6.86
CA TYR A 9 14.36 -2.34 5.98
C TYR A 9 13.30 -2.43 4.88
N ILE A 10 12.57 -3.54 4.79
CA ILE A 10 11.50 -3.75 3.79
C ILE A 10 10.14 -3.86 4.47
N ASP A 11 9.09 -3.49 3.73
CA ASP A 11 7.72 -3.66 4.17
C ASP A 11 7.36 -5.13 4.43
N LEU A 12 6.46 -5.33 5.38
CA LEU A 12 6.02 -6.63 5.86
C LEU A 12 5.39 -7.48 4.74
N HIS A 13 4.72 -6.83 3.77
CA HIS A 13 4.17 -7.51 2.60
C HIS A 13 5.26 -8.04 1.65
N MET A 14 6.43 -7.40 1.58
CA MET A 14 7.56 -7.85 0.76
C MET A 14 8.41 -8.93 1.43
N VAL A 15 8.32 -9.07 2.76
CA VAL A 15 8.96 -10.17 3.49
C VAL A 15 8.30 -11.51 3.18
N LEU A 16 7.01 -11.53 2.84
CA LEU A 16 6.27 -12.77 2.54
C LEU A 16 6.84 -13.55 1.33
N PRO A 17 7.07 -12.92 0.16
CA PRO A 17 7.78 -13.57 -0.95
C PRO A 17 9.16 -14.11 -0.57
N LEU A 18 9.91 -13.40 0.27
CA LEU A 18 11.23 -13.87 0.73
C LEU A 18 11.11 -15.14 1.59
N LEU A 19 10.12 -15.21 2.48
CA LEU A 19 9.86 -16.39 3.28
C LEU A 19 9.37 -17.58 2.44
N GLU A 20 8.56 -17.33 1.41
CA GLU A 20 8.18 -18.36 0.43
C GLU A 20 9.39 -18.89 -0.35
N PHE A 21 10.32 -18.02 -0.75
CA PHE A 21 11.55 -18.44 -1.38
C PHE A 21 12.42 -19.31 -0.46
N LEU A 22 12.56 -18.93 0.81
CA LEU A 22 13.30 -19.71 1.81
C LEU A 22 12.67 -21.09 2.05
N GLN A 23 11.34 -21.16 2.07
CA GLN A 23 10.60 -22.43 2.18
C GLN A 23 10.86 -23.32 0.97
N ASN A 24 10.77 -22.78 -0.26
CA ASN A 24 11.06 -23.53 -1.48
C ASN A 24 12.50 -24.05 -1.57
N LYS A 25 13.45 -23.35 -0.94
CA LYS A 25 14.86 -23.77 -0.89
C LYS A 25 15.15 -24.83 0.18
N ASN A 26 14.18 -25.17 1.04
CA ASN A 26 14.33 -26.15 2.13
C ASN A 26 15.56 -25.92 3.03
N ILE A 27 15.98 -24.66 3.21
CA ILE A 27 17.17 -24.31 4.01
C ILE A 27 16.83 -24.36 5.51
N TYR A 28 15.57 -24.11 5.86
CA TYR A 28 15.06 -24.06 7.24
C TYR A 28 13.93 -25.07 7.44
N VAL A 29 13.62 -25.37 8.69
CA VAL A 29 12.49 -26.25 9.06
C VAL A 29 11.18 -25.55 8.68
N ASP A 30 10.39 -26.20 7.83
CA ASP A 30 9.11 -25.66 7.31
C ASP A 30 8.17 -25.20 8.40
N HIS A 31 8.14 -25.90 9.53
CA HIS A 31 7.29 -25.55 10.67
C HIS A 31 7.68 -24.21 11.32
N ASP A 32 8.97 -23.90 11.41
CA ASP A 32 9.43 -22.63 12.00
C ASP A 32 9.20 -21.46 11.04
N LEU A 33 9.39 -21.69 9.73
CA LEU A 33 9.04 -20.71 8.69
C LEU A 33 7.52 -20.44 8.66
N SER A 34 6.70 -21.48 8.80
CA SER A 34 5.25 -21.33 8.77
C SER A 34 4.73 -20.61 10.02
N LYS A 35 5.35 -20.85 11.20
CA LYS A 35 5.10 -20.04 12.40
C LYS A 35 5.51 -18.58 12.24
N ALA A 36 6.65 -18.32 11.61
CA ALA A 36 7.09 -16.96 11.31
C ALA A 36 6.10 -16.25 10.36
N LYS A 37 5.62 -16.94 9.32
CA LYS A 37 4.56 -16.44 8.43
C LYS A 37 3.28 -16.12 9.19
N LEU A 38 2.80 -17.03 10.04
CA LEU A 38 1.62 -16.78 10.88
C LEU A 38 1.78 -15.56 11.77
N HIS A 39 2.94 -15.39 12.41
CA HIS A 39 3.20 -14.23 13.26
C HIS A 39 3.18 -12.91 12.46
N LEU A 40 3.76 -12.90 11.26
CA LEU A 40 3.70 -11.75 10.36
C LEU A 40 2.26 -11.45 9.90
N LEU A 41 1.51 -12.49 9.51
CA LEU A 41 0.14 -12.34 9.03
C LEU A 41 -0.86 -11.95 10.13
N ASN A 42 -0.56 -12.25 11.39
CA ASN A 42 -1.37 -11.76 12.51
C ASN A 42 -1.31 -10.24 12.62
N SER A 43 -0.18 -9.63 12.25
CA SER A 43 0.00 -8.18 12.24
C SER A 43 -0.63 -7.49 11.02
N THR A 44 -0.95 -8.23 9.95
CA THR A 44 -1.62 -7.70 8.76
C THR A 44 -3.13 -7.92 8.77
N LYS A 45 -3.83 -7.29 7.83
CA LYS A 45 -5.25 -7.51 7.55
C LYS A 45 -5.49 -8.54 6.44
N MET A 46 -4.46 -9.30 6.01
CA MET A 46 -4.59 -10.41 5.06
C MET A 46 -5.20 -11.65 5.74
N VAL A 47 -6.45 -11.54 6.20
CA VAL A 47 -7.10 -12.56 7.01
C VAL A 47 -7.30 -13.87 6.25
N ASP A 48 -7.63 -13.79 4.95
CA ASP A 48 -7.82 -15.00 4.13
C ASP A 48 -6.52 -15.78 3.96
N PHE A 49 -5.40 -15.09 3.69
CA PHE A 49 -4.09 -15.72 3.61
C PHE A 49 -3.61 -16.25 4.97
N ASN A 50 -3.92 -15.54 6.07
CA ASN A 50 -3.66 -16.03 7.43
C ASN A 50 -4.41 -17.34 7.71
N ILE A 51 -5.68 -17.44 7.30
CA ILE A 51 -6.49 -18.66 7.43
C ILE A 51 -5.89 -19.82 6.62
N GLU A 52 -5.41 -19.56 5.40
CA GLU A 52 -4.76 -20.56 4.56
C GLU A 52 -3.48 -21.09 5.20
N VAL A 53 -2.59 -20.20 5.65
CA VAL A 53 -1.34 -20.58 6.32
C VAL A 53 -1.62 -21.29 7.65
N PHE A 54 -2.67 -20.89 8.39
CA PHE A 54 -3.08 -21.56 9.63
C PHE A 54 -3.52 -23.00 9.37
N LYS A 55 -4.33 -23.25 8.34
CA LYS A 55 -4.75 -24.59 7.94
C LYS A 55 -3.57 -25.46 7.47
N GLN A 56 -2.56 -24.86 6.84
CA GLN A 56 -1.34 -25.57 6.47
C GLN A 56 -0.50 -25.96 7.68
N CYS A 57 -0.45 -25.12 8.72
CA CYS A 57 0.27 -25.40 9.97
C CYS A 57 -0.44 -26.40 10.88
N TYR A 58 -1.76 -26.29 10.97
CA TYR A 58 -2.60 -27.08 11.87
C TYR A 58 -3.81 -27.66 11.10
N PRO A 59 -3.61 -28.77 10.36
CA PRO A 59 -4.68 -29.40 9.58
C PRO A 59 -5.85 -29.89 10.45
N ASP A 60 -5.56 -30.23 11.71
CA ASP A 60 -6.51 -30.83 12.65
C ASP A 60 -7.19 -29.80 13.58
N GLN A 61 -6.86 -28.50 13.48
CA GLN A 61 -7.52 -27.44 14.25
C GLN A 61 -8.48 -26.63 13.38
N GLU A 62 -9.68 -26.37 13.91
CA GLU A 62 -10.57 -25.40 13.30
C GLU A 62 -9.99 -23.98 13.39
N VAL A 63 -10.27 -23.19 12.36
CA VAL A 63 -9.86 -21.79 12.27
C VAL A 63 -10.45 -21.03 13.47
N PRO A 64 -9.63 -20.32 14.27
CA PRO A 64 -10.11 -19.54 15.41
C PRO A 64 -11.22 -18.57 15.01
N ASP A 65 -12.26 -18.48 15.84
CA ASP A 65 -13.36 -17.53 15.63
C ASP A 65 -12.89 -16.07 15.66
N GLU A 66 -11.77 -15.78 16.34
CA GLU A 66 -11.10 -14.46 16.29
C GLU A 66 -10.73 -14.05 14.87
N LEU A 67 -10.20 -14.97 14.05
CA LEU A 67 -9.87 -14.67 12.65
C LEU A 67 -11.14 -14.45 11.82
N ARG A 68 -12.23 -15.19 12.11
CA ARG A 68 -13.51 -14.97 11.43
C ARG A 68 -14.11 -13.62 11.79
N GLN A 69 -14.02 -13.20 13.05
CA GLN A 69 -14.47 -11.88 13.49
C GLN A 69 -13.63 -10.77 12.84
N LYS A 70 -12.30 -10.88 12.88
CA LYS A 70 -11.39 -9.93 12.22
C LYS A 70 -11.69 -9.80 10.74
N ARG A 71 -12.01 -10.91 10.06
CA ARG A 71 -12.45 -10.89 8.65
C ARG A 71 -13.71 -10.05 8.45
N GLN A 72 -14.72 -10.23 9.30
CA GLN A 72 -15.97 -9.47 9.20
C GLN A 72 -15.75 -7.98 9.45
N GLU A 73 -14.94 -7.63 10.46
CA GLU A 73 -14.59 -6.24 10.75
C GLU A 73 -13.88 -5.57 9.57
N VAL A 74 -12.88 -6.23 8.99
CA VAL A 74 -12.14 -5.71 7.82
C VAL A 74 -13.07 -5.56 6.60
N LEU A 75 -13.96 -6.52 6.36
CA LEU A 75 -14.93 -6.42 5.25
C LEU A 75 -15.94 -5.27 5.46
N GLN A 76 -16.34 -5.02 6.71
CA GLN A 76 -17.21 -3.88 7.04
C GLN A 76 -16.49 -2.55 6.82
N GLU A 77 -15.23 -2.40 7.28
CA GLU A 77 -14.41 -1.21 7.04
C GLU A 77 -14.22 -0.94 5.54
N ILE A 78 -13.95 -1.99 4.75
CA ILE A 78 -13.85 -1.88 3.29
C ILE A 78 -15.17 -1.41 2.70
N ALA A 79 -16.30 -1.99 3.11
CA ALA A 79 -17.60 -1.63 2.58
C ALA A 79 -17.99 -0.17 2.89
N THR A 80 -17.73 0.31 4.11
CA THR A 80 -18.01 1.70 4.49
C THR A 80 -17.16 2.67 3.67
N LEU A 81 -15.85 2.44 3.60
CA LEU A 81 -14.93 3.31 2.85
C LEU A 81 -15.16 3.22 1.35
N GLN A 82 -15.58 2.07 0.83
CA GLN A 82 -15.94 1.92 -0.58
C GLN A 82 -17.16 2.77 -0.92
N VAL A 83 -18.19 2.82 -0.07
CA VAL A 83 -19.37 3.67 -0.32
C VAL A 83 -19.01 5.15 -0.31
N GLU A 84 -18.17 5.57 0.63
CA GLU A 84 -17.71 6.97 0.74
C GLU A 84 -16.82 7.39 -0.43
N THR A 85 -15.90 6.52 -0.86
CA THR A 85 -14.97 6.80 -1.96
C THR A 85 -15.59 6.59 -3.34
N LYS A 86 -16.71 5.86 -3.45
CA LYS A 86 -17.40 5.62 -4.72
C LYS A 86 -17.82 6.91 -5.41
N ALA A 87 -18.33 7.89 -4.67
CA ALA A 87 -18.70 9.19 -5.23
C ALA A 87 -17.51 9.88 -5.93
N LEU A 88 -16.31 9.77 -5.36
CA LEU A 88 -15.09 10.31 -5.94
C LEU A 88 -14.60 9.48 -7.13
N LEU A 89 -14.72 8.15 -7.07
CA LEU A 89 -14.34 7.26 -8.18
C LEU A 89 -15.25 7.47 -9.40
N ASP A 90 -16.56 7.55 -9.19
CA ASP A 90 -17.55 7.79 -10.25
C ASP A 90 -17.33 9.20 -10.87
N ALA A 91 -17.00 10.20 -10.05
CA ALA A 91 -16.61 11.53 -10.52
C ALA A 91 -15.33 11.48 -11.37
N CYS A 92 -14.29 10.77 -10.91
CA CYS A 92 -13.03 10.62 -11.65
C CYS A 92 -13.15 9.82 -12.95
N GLN A 93 -14.12 8.91 -13.06
CA GLN A 93 -14.41 8.14 -14.27
C GLN A 93 -15.22 8.93 -15.32
N SER A 94 -15.73 10.11 -14.97
CA SER A 94 -16.46 10.95 -15.91
C SER A 94 -15.53 11.44 -17.03
N GLU A 95 -15.99 11.32 -18.28
CA GLU A 95 -15.17 11.56 -19.49
C GLU A 95 -14.58 12.99 -19.55
N GLU A 96 -15.26 13.95 -18.90
CA GLU A 96 -14.83 15.34 -18.75
C GLU A 96 -13.63 15.47 -17.80
N VAL A 97 -13.64 14.71 -16.71
CA VAL A 97 -12.59 14.71 -15.69
C VAL A 97 -11.35 13.97 -16.21
N CYS A 98 -11.49 12.85 -16.93
CA CYS A 98 -10.35 12.18 -17.58
C CYS A 98 -9.64 13.09 -18.61
N LYS A 99 -10.41 13.85 -19.39
CA LYS A 99 -9.86 14.86 -20.33
C LYS A 99 -9.17 16.00 -19.58
N TYR A 100 -9.70 16.40 -18.41
CA TYR A 100 -9.08 17.41 -17.56
C TYR A 100 -7.79 16.91 -16.89
N ILE A 101 -7.74 15.66 -16.40
CA ILE A 101 -6.52 15.03 -15.83
C ILE A 101 -5.39 14.99 -16.86
N THR A 102 -5.71 14.68 -18.12
CA THR A 102 -4.71 14.61 -19.18
C THR A 102 -4.14 16.00 -19.53
N ASN A 103 -4.95 17.05 -19.38
CA ASN A 103 -4.59 18.42 -19.76
C ASN A 103 -4.04 19.27 -18.60
N VAL A 104 -4.44 19.01 -17.36
CA VAL A 104 -4.05 19.79 -16.18
C VAL A 104 -3.02 19.02 -15.36
N ARG A 105 -1.77 19.51 -15.39
CA ARG A 105 -0.66 18.97 -14.60
C ARG A 105 -0.61 19.49 -13.16
N ASP A 106 -1.57 20.32 -12.76
CA ASP A 106 -1.55 21.07 -11.49
C ASP A 106 -2.63 20.54 -10.53
N SER A 107 -2.20 19.89 -9.44
CA SER A 107 -3.09 19.23 -8.48
C SER A 107 -4.05 20.19 -7.78
N ALA A 108 -3.64 21.44 -7.58
CA ALA A 108 -4.46 22.48 -6.94
C ALA A 108 -5.63 22.94 -7.83
N GLN A 109 -5.43 22.98 -9.15
CA GLN A 109 -6.48 23.33 -10.11
C GLN A 109 -7.45 22.17 -10.31
N PHE A 110 -6.94 20.93 -10.31
CA PHE A 110 -7.76 19.73 -10.40
C PHE A 110 -8.69 19.58 -9.19
N MET A 111 -8.16 19.82 -7.98
CA MET A 111 -8.98 19.84 -6.76
C MET A 111 -10.05 20.93 -6.79
N LYS A 112 -9.72 22.15 -7.24
CA LYS A 112 -10.71 23.22 -7.39
C LYS A 112 -11.79 22.89 -8.40
N TYR A 113 -11.41 22.30 -9.55
CA TYR A 113 -12.36 21.85 -10.57
C TYR A 113 -13.30 20.76 -10.04
N LEU A 114 -12.77 19.78 -9.29
CA LEU A 114 -13.58 18.75 -8.64
C LEU A 114 -14.52 19.33 -7.58
N MET A 115 -14.08 20.29 -6.78
CA MET A 115 -14.93 21.00 -5.81
C MET A 115 -16.00 21.87 -6.47
N GLU A 116 -15.71 22.45 -7.64
CA GLU A 116 -16.65 23.28 -8.40
C GLU A 116 -17.70 22.43 -9.14
N GLN A 117 -17.31 21.27 -9.69
CA GLN A 117 -18.21 20.38 -10.43
C GLN A 117 -19.00 19.43 -9.51
N PHE A 118 -18.38 18.93 -8.44
CA PHE A 118 -19.00 18.03 -7.48
C PHE A 118 -18.97 18.66 -6.09
N LYS A 119 -20.10 19.27 -5.70
CA LYS A 119 -20.30 19.93 -4.39
C LYS A 119 -20.08 19.02 -3.17
N ASP A 120 -19.97 17.71 -3.37
CA ASP A 120 -19.79 16.70 -2.33
C ASP A 120 -18.32 16.30 -2.10
N ILE A 121 -17.35 16.80 -2.90
CA ILE A 121 -15.93 16.43 -2.75
C ILE A 121 -15.24 17.33 -1.73
N ASN A 122 -15.03 16.79 -0.52
CA ASN A 122 -14.26 17.41 0.55
C ASN A 122 -12.86 16.80 0.69
N THR A 123 -11.94 17.52 1.36
CA THR A 123 -10.64 16.98 1.81
C THR A 123 -10.80 15.68 2.62
N SER A 124 -11.92 15.54 3.34
CA SER A 124 -12.29 14.31 4.05
C SER A 124 -12.41 13.08 3.14
N ILE A 125 -12.86 13.24 1.89
CA ILE A 125 -12.96 12.11 0.94
C ILE A 125 -11.58 11.72 0.41
N VAL A 126 -10.67 12.69 0.27
CA VAL A 126 -9.27 12.42 -0.10
C VAL A 126 -8.58 11.63 1.02
N ASP A 127 -8.78 12.01 2.28
CA ASP A 127 -8.29 11.24 3.43
C ASP A 127 -8.92 9.85 3.50
N SER A 128 -10.21 9.73 3.19
CA SER A 128 -10.92 8.43 3.14
C SER A 128 -10.39 7.56 2.00
N LEU A 129 -10.04 8.13 0.86
CA LEU A 129 -9.39 7.43 -0.26
C LEU A 129 -8.01 6.90 0.15
N TYR A 130 -7.24 7.68 0.91
CA TYR A 130 -5.96 7.20 1.44
C TYR A 130 -6.13 6.02 2.39
N GLN A 131 -7.09 6.12 3.33
CA GLN A 131 -7.41 5.04 4.25
C GLN A 131 -7.89 3.81 3.49
N PHE A 132 -8.72 3.99 2.47
CA PHE A 132 -9.18 2.90 1.62
C PHE A 132 -8.04 2.24 0.86
N ALA A 133 -7.14 3.01 0.25
CA ALA A 133 -5.96 2.49 -0.43
C ALA A 133 -5.03 1.73 0.51
N LYS A 134 -4.83 2.25 1.74
CA LYS A 134 -4.06 1.57 2.79
C LYS A 134 -4.71 0.25 3.19
N LEU A 135 -6.03 0.20 3.38
CA LEU A 135 -6.73 -1.05 3.67
C LEU A 135 -6.62 -2.06 2.52
N GLN A 136 -6.76 -1.62 1.26
CA GLN A 136 -6.58 -2.49 0.10
C GLN A 136 -5.17 -3.08 0.05
N PHE A 137 -4.15 -2.26 0.35
CA PHE A 137 -2.77 -2.72 0.48
C PHE A 137 -2.60 -3.75 1.60
N GLU A 138 -3.12 -3.45 2.81
CA GLU A 138 -3.07 -4.36 3.96
C GLU A 138 -3.86 -5.66 3.76
N CYS A 139 -4.85 -5.65 2.86
CA CYS A 139 -5.62 -6.84 2.46
C CYS A 139 -4.94 -7.65 1.33
N GLY A 140 -3.86 -7.13 0.74
CA GLY A 140 -3.10 -7.78 -0.32
C GLY A 140 -3.59 -7.47 -1.74
N ASN A 141 -4.49 -6.50 -1.93
CA ASN A 141 -4.94 -6.06 -3.25
C ASN A 141 -4.09 -4.89 -3.77
N TYR A 142 -2.89 -5.21 -4.23
CA TYR A 142 -1.88 -4.22 -4.62
C TYR A 142 -2.23 -3.44 -5.89
N SER A 143 -2.92 -4.06 -6.87
CA SER A 143 -3.34 -3.39 -8.11
C SER A 143 -4.26 -2.21 -7.82
N VAL A 144 -5.32 -2.47 -7.05
CA VAL A 144 -6.33 -1.46 -6.71
C VAL A 144 -5.74 -0.39 -5.77
N ALA A 145 -4.90 -0.80 -4.80
CA ALA A 145 -4.18 0.13 -3.94
C ALA A 145 -3.29 1.08 -4.77
N GLY A 146 -2.55 0.54 -5.75
CA GLY A 146 -1.70 1.32 -6.65
C GLY A 146 -2.47 2.35 -7.49
N GLU A 147 -3.66 2.02 -7.97
CA GLU A 147 -4.53 2.95 -8.71
C GLU A 147 -5.06 4.05 -7.80
N TYR A 148 -5.55 3.71 -6.61
CA TYR A 148 -6.07 4.70 -5.66
C TYR A 148 -4.99 5.62 -5.11
N LEU A 149 -3.78 5.10 -4.84
CA LEU A 149 -2.65 5.93 -4.45
C LEU A 149 -2.23 6.86 -5.58
N TYR A 150 -2.28 6.39 -6.84
CA TYR A 150 -2.04 7.24 -8.00
C TYR A 150 -3.06 8.38 -8.07
N LEU A 151 -4.37 8.10 -7.97
CA LEU A 151 -5.42 9.12 -7.95
C LEU A 151 -5.25 10.10 -6.79
N HIS A 152 -5.02 9.58 -5.58
CA HIS A 152 -4.77 10.37 -4.39
C HIS A 152 -3.57 11.32 -4.53
N ARG A 153 -2.53 10.90 -5.27
CA ARG A 153 -1.37 11.74 -5.56
C ARG A 153 -1.71 12.96 -6.42
N PHE A 154 -2.61 12.84 -7.39
CA PHE A 154 -3.09 14.00 -8.18
C PHE A 154 -3.94 14.96 -7.38
N LEU A 155 -4.55 14.49 -6.29
CA LEU A 155 -5.44 15.29 -5.45
C LEU A 155 -4.68 16.05 -4.37
N ILE A 156 -3.42 15.71 -4.12
CA ILE A 156 -2.62 16.26 -3.02
C ILE A 156 -1.52 17.21 -3.52
N SER A 157 -1.22 18.20 -2.69
CA SER A 157 -0.07 19.08 -2.87
C SER A 157 1.22 18.35 -2.47
N PRO A 158 2.34 18.51 -3.20
CA PRO A 158 3.62 17.90 -2.85
C PRO A 158 4.19 18.32 -1.47
N ALA A 159 3.63 19.37 -0.86
CA ALA A 159 3.98 19.84 0.48
C ALA A 159 3.21 19.12 1.61
N ASP A 160 2.29 18.21 1.30
CA ASP A 160 1.47 17.55 2.30
C ASP A 160 2.22 16.39 2.99
N LYS A 161 1.93 16.17 4.26
CA LYS A 161 2.52 15.13 5.11
C LYS A 161 2.30 13.72 4.53
N ASN A 162 1.20 13.52 3.83
CA ASN A 162 0.82 12.23 3.25
C ASN A 162 1.51 11.94 1.91
N HIS A 163 2.21 12.90 1.29
CA HIS A 163 2.82 12.73 -0.02
C HIS A 163 3.93 11.67 -0.01
N LEU A 164 4.84 11.73 0.98
CA LEU A 164 5.92 10.76 1.11
C LEU A 164 5.39 9.33 1.32
N ASN A 165 4.39 9.18 2.20
CA ASN A 165 3.79 7.87 2.48
C ASN A 165 3.07 7.30 1.27
N ASN A 166 2.41 8.15 0.48
CA ASN A 166 1.78 7.75 -0.77
C ASN A 166 2.80 7.23 -1.79
N LEU A 167 3.96 7.91 -1.94
CA LEU A 167 5.02 7.46 -2.85
C LEU A 167 5.57 6.09 -2.44
N TRP A 168 5.83 5.87 -1.14
CA TRP A 168 6.26 4.56 -0.63
C TRP A 168 5.22 3.47 -0.87
N GLY A 169 3.94 3.74 -0.56
CA GLY A 169 2.86 2.78 -0.79
C GLY A 169 2.68 2.43 -2.27
N LYS A 170 2.84 3.42 -3.16
CA LYS A 170 2.73 3.22 -4.61
C LYS A 170 3.88 2.37 -5.13
N LEU A 171 5.12 2.73 -4.77
CA LEU A 171 6.30 1.93 -5.10
C LEU A 171 6.15 0.49 -4.58
N GLY A 172 5.69 0.33 -3.34
CA GLY A 172 5.50 -0.98 -2.75
C GLY A 172 4.44 -1.82 -3.46
N SER A 173 3.36 -1.18 -3.90
CA SER A 173 2.31 -1.84 -4.68
C SER A 173 2.83 -2.33 -6.03
N GLU A 174 3.63 -1.52 -6.74
CA GLU A 174 4.20 -1.90 -8.05
C GLU A 174 5.26 -3.01 -7.93
N ILE A 175 6.09 -2.98 -6.88
CA ILE A 175 7.06 -4.06 -6.61
C ILE A 175 6.34 -5.38 -6.35
N LEU A 176 5.27 -5.38 -5.55
CA LEU A 176 4.49 -6.58 -5.24
C LEU A 176 3.71 -7.10 -6.46
N MET A 177 3.34 -6.22 -7.40
CA MET A 177 2.75 -6.58 -8.70
C MET A 177 3.80 -6.98 -9.75
N GLN A 178 5.10 -6.88 -9.45
CA GLN A 178 6.21 -7.18 -10.37
C GLN A 178 6.26 -6.27 -11.62
N ASN A 179 5.75 -5.04 -11.51
CA ASN A 179 5.75 -4.05 -12.58
C ASN A 179 7.03 -3.19 -12.51
N TRP A 180 8.15 -3.75 -12.95
CA TRP A 180 9.47 -3.12 -12.77
C TRP A 180 9.65 -1.79 -13.48
N ASP A 181 9.04 -1.60 -14.65
CA ASP A 181 9.15 -0.34 -15.42
C ASP A 181 8.52 0.83 -14.67
N VAL A 182 7.30 0.63 -14.16
CA VAL A 182 6.57 1.65 -13.38
C VAL A 182 7.22 1.85 -12.01
N ALA A 183 7.69 0.76 -11.38
CA ALA A 183 8.41 0.82 -10.11
C ALA A 183 9.71 1.64 -10.23
N LEU A 184 10.45 1.53 -11.33
CA LEU A 184 11.66 2.32 -11.57
C LEU A 184 11.36 3.82 -11.68
N ASP A 185 10.30 4.18 -12.40
CA ASP A 185 9.85 5.56 -12.51
C ASP A 185 9.44 6.13 -11.14
N ASP A 186 8.68 5.38 -10.36
CA ASP A 186 8.26 5.79 -9.02
C ASP A 186 9.42 5.82 -8.02
N LEU A 187 10.42 4.95 -8.17
CA LEU A 187 11.65 4.96 -7.38
C LEU A 187 12.49 6.21 -7.66
N ASN A 188 12.66 6.58 -8.92
CA ASN A 188 13.37 7.81 -9.29
C ASN A 188 12.66 9.05 -8.72
N ARG A 189 11.33 9.10 -8.79
CA ARG A 189 10.54 10.19 -8.19
C ARG A 189 10.69 10.25 -6.67
N LEU A 190 10.66 9.10 -6.00
CA LEU A 190 10.85 9.03 -4.55
C LEU A 190 12.25 9.49 -4.15
N LYS A 191 13.28 9.11 -4.92
CA LYS A 191 14.65 9.58 -4.75
C LYS A 191 14.76 11.10 -4.87
N GLU A 192 14.21 11.67 -5.95
CA GLU A 192 14.19 13.13 -6.16
C GLU A 192 13.49 13.86 -5.02
N TYR A 193 12.38 13.32 -4.52
CA TYR A 193 11.65 13.89 -3.40
C TYR A 193 12.47 13.84 -2.10
N ILE A 194 13.07 12.70 -1.76
CA ILE A 194 13.90 12.54 -0.56
C ILE A 194 15.12 13.47 -0.62
N ASP A 195 15.75 13.62 -1.79
CA ASP A 195 16.93 14.47 -1.97
C ASP A 195 16.60 15.97 -1.96
N SER A 196 15.39 16.34 -2.41
CA SER A 196 14.93 17.74 -2.42
C SER A 196 14.34 18.18 -1.08
N ASN A 197 13.90 17.24 -0.24
CA ASN A 197 13.16 17.56 0.98
C ASN A 197 14.09 17.94 2.15
N ASN A 198 14.44 19.22 2.21
CA ASN A 198 15.28 19.83 3.26
C ASN A 198 14.59 19.96 4.64
N VAL A 199 13.33 19.54 4.78
CA VAL A 199 12.54 19.72 6.01
C VAL A 199 12.74 18.57 7.02
N SER A 200 13.32 17.46 6.58
CA SER A 200 13.53 16.25 7.39
C SER A 200 14.78 16.38 8.28
N THR A 201 14.77 15.76 9.46
CA THR A 201 16.01 15.69 10.26
C THR A 201 17.07 14.85 9.53
N PRO A 202 18.38 15.12 9.71
CA PRO A 202 19.44 14.34 9.04
C PRO A 202 19.36 12.84 9.31
N LEU A 203 18.88 12.44 10.49
CA LEU A 203 18.67 11.04 10.86
C LEU A 203 17.53 10.40 10.06
N GLU A 204 16.38 11.07 9.96
CA GLU A 204 15.25 10.59 9.16
C GLU A 204 15.61 10.52 7.68
N SER A 205 16.32 11.52 7.14
CA SER A 205 16.79 11.51 5.75
C SER A 205 17.73 10.32 5.48
N LEU A 206 18.64 10.03 6.42
CA LEU A 206 19.52 8.86 6.33
C LEU A 206 18.71 7.56 6.31
N GLN A 207 17.75 7.42 7.23
CA GLN A 207 16.88 6.25 7.31
C GLN A 207 16.08 6.03 6.00
N GLN A 208 15.48 7.08 5.45
CA GLN A 208 14.73 7.03 4.20
C GLN A 208 15.62 6.62 3.02
N ARG A 209 16.85 7.13 2.95
CA ARG A 209 17.83 6.72 1.93
C ARG A 209 18.28 5.28 2.09
N THR A 210 18.48 4.80 3.31
CA THR A 210 18.80 3.40 3.58
C THR A 210 17.69 2.48 3.10
N TRP A 211 16.43 2.81 3.40
CA TRP A 211 15.27 2.06 2.90
C TRP A 211 15.23 2.06 1.37
N LEU A 212 15.45 3.20 0.74
CA LEU A 212 15.42 3.33 -0.72
C LEU A 212 16.46 2.41 -1.38
N ILE A 213 17.66 2.32 -0.80
CA ILE A 213 18.70 1.40 -1.29
C ILE A 213 18.20 -0.03 -1.20
N HIS A 214 17.63 -0.45 -0.07
CA HIS A 214 17.12 -1.82 0.09
C HIS A 214 15.96 -2.15 -0.85
N TRP A 215 15.09 -1.18 -1.16
CA TRP A 215 13.95 -1.36 -2.06
C TRP A 215 14.34 -1.29 -3.55
N SER A 216 15.55 -0.78 -3.85
CA SER A 216 16.09 -0.72 -5.22
C SER A 216 16.83 -1.98 -5.67
N LEU A 217 17.09 -2.92 -4.75
CA LEU A 217 17.77 -4.19 -5.00
C LEU A 217 16.83 -5.20 -5.68
#